data_AF-A0A536TJK1-F1
#
_entry.id   AF-A0A536TJK1-F1
#
_cell.length_a   1.000
_cell.length_b   1.000
_cell.length_c   1.000
_cell.angle_alpha   90.00
_cell.angle_beta   90.00
_cell.angle_gamma   90.00
#
_symmetry.space_group_name_H-M   'P 1'
#
loop_
_entity.id
_entity.type
_entity.pdbx_description
1 polymer ?
#
loop_
_entity_poly.entity_id
_entity_poly.type
_entity_poly.pdbx_seq_one_letter_code
_entity_poly.pdbx_strand_id
1 'polypeptide(L)' 'MNKSKRVIKKYPNRRLYDTANSGYITLADVKQMVLEHIEFQVIDAKSGQD' A
#
# COMPACT_ATOMS: atom_id res chain seq x y z
N MET A 1 -20.64 5.89 2.60
CA MET A 1 -19.53 6.37 1.74
C MET A 1 -18.35 5.47 1.99
N ASN A 2 -18.12 4.47 1.13
CA ASN A 2 -16.99 3.56 1.28
C ASN A 2 -15.71 4.35 0.99
N LYS A 3 -14.99 4.76 2.04
CA LYS A 3 -13.59 5.18 1.89
C LYS A 3 -12.85 3.96 1.36
N SER A 4 -12.57 3.95 0.07
CA SER A 4 -11.76 2.92 -0.58
C SER A 4 -10.39 2.92 0.11
N LYS A 5 -10.19 1.99 1.06
CA LYS A 5 -8.93 1.85 1.78
C LYS A 5 -7.81 1.73 0.76
N ARG A 6 -6.76 2.53 0.94
CA ARG A 6 -5.65 2.60 0.00
C ARG A 6 -4.93 1.24 -0.01
N VAL A 7 -4.71 0.64 -1.16
CA VAL A 7 -4.10 -0.70 -1.24
C VAL A 7 -2.63 -0.55 -1.57
N ILE A 8 -1.77 -1.02 -0.67
CA ILE A 8 -0.32 -1.09 -0.88
C ILE A 8 0.06 -2.54 -1.14
N LYS A 9 0.52 -2.83 -2.34
CA LYS A 9 1.06 -4.14 -2.73
C LYS A 9 2.50 -4.27 -2.27
N LYS A 10 2.78 -5.25 -1.43
CA LYS A 10 4.12 -5.62 -0.97
C LYS A 10 4.68 -6.74 -1.85
N TYR A 11 5.84 -6.50 -2.45
CA TYR A 11 6.56 -7.48 -3.26
C TYR A 11 7.69 -8.14 -2.47
N PRO A 12 8.12 -9.37 -2.87
CA PRO A 12 9.18 -10.11 -2.18
C PRO A 12 10.52 -9.36 -2.08
N ASN A 13 10.82 -8.49 -3.03
CA ASN A 13 12.00 -7.62 -3.04
C ASN A 13 11.87 -6.39 -2.11
N ARG A 14 10.95 -6.44 -1.13
CA ARG A 14 10.58 -5.36 -0.21
C ARG A 14 10.05 -4.09 -0.87
N ARG A 15 9.76 -4.11 -2.18
CA ARG A 15 9.12 -2.98 -2.85
C ARG A 15 7.67 -2.87 -2.41
N LEU A 16 7.23 -1.63 -2.19
CA LEU A 16 5.86 -1.27 -1.88
C LEU A 16 5.29 -0.50 -3.06
N TYR A 17 4.09 -0.87 -3.51
CA TYR A 17 3.42 -0.25 -4.63
C TYR A 17 2.03 0.21 -4.21
N ASP A 18 1.78 1.51 -4.30
CA ASP A 18 0.51 2.12 -3.99
C ASP A 18 -0.41 2.07 -5.21
N THR A 19 -1.55 1.37 -5.10
CA THR A 19 -2.48 1.24 -6.22
C THR A 19 -3.30 2.51 -6.47
N ALA A 20 -3.37 3.43 -5.51
CA ALA A 20 -4.11 4.67 -5.68
C ALA A 20 -3.30 5.74 -6.42
N ASN A 21 -1.99 5.81 -6.18
CA ASN A 21 -1.05 6.68 -6.89
C ASN A 21 -0.44 6.00 -8.13
N SER A 22 -0.75 4.72 -8.36
CA SER A 22 -0.17 3.89 -9.42
C SER A 22 1.37 3.94 -9.43
N GLY A 23 2.00 3.84 -8.26
CA GLY A 23 3.43 4.10 -8.13
C GLY A 23 4.11 3.36 -6.98
N TYR A 24 5.44 3.25 -7.05
CA TYR A 24 6.24 2.76 -5.94
C TYR A 24 6.38 3.83 -4.87
N ILE A 25 6.30 3.40 -3.61
CA ILE A 25 6.43 4.27 -2.45
C ILE A 25 7.54 3.75 -1.53
N THR A 26 8.03 4.64 -0.69
CA THR A 26 9.05 4.36 0.31
C THR A 26 8.41 4.13 1.69
N LEU A 27 9.22 3.68 2.66
CA LEU A 27 8.80 3.62 4.06
C LEU A 27 8.51 5.01 4.65
N ALA A 28 9.11 6.07 4.12
CA ALA A 28 8.83 7.43 4.55
C ALA A 28 7.41 7.86 4.16
N ASP A 29 6.97 7.50 2.95
CA ASP A 29 5.59 7.73 2.50
C ASP A 29 4.60 6.96 3.37
N VAL A 30 4.88 5.69 3.69
CA VAL A 30 4.05 4.89 4.60
C VAL A 30 3.96 5.54 5.98
N LYS A 31 5.08 6.06 6.50
CA LYS A 31 5.09 6.78 7.78
C LYS A 31 4.21 8.03 7.71
N GLN A 32 4.28 8.80 6.63
CA GLN A 32 3.40 9.96 6.45
C GLN A 32 1.94 9.55 6.43
N MET A 33 1.58 8.48 5.72
CA MET A 33 0.20 7.98 5.70
C MET A 33 -0.32 7.62 7.10
N VAL A 34 0.52 7.03 7.95
CA VAL A 34 0.17 6.75 9.35
C VAL A 34 -0.04 8.04 10.15
N LEU A 35 0.85 9.03 9.99
CA LEU A 35 0.76 10.33 10.68
C LEU A 35 -0.46 11.14 10.24
N GLU A 36 -0.83 11.03 8.96
CA GLU A 36 -2.00 11.68 8.37
C GLU A 36 -3.31 10.92 8.61
N HIS A 37 -3.27 9.81 9.37
CA HIS A 37 -4.43 8.94 9.63
C HIS A 37 -5.11 8.45 8.34
N ILE A 38 -4.33 8.24 7.28
CA ILE A 38 -4.81 7.67 6.02
C ILE A 38 -5.01 6.17 6.23
N GLU A 39 -6.22 5.69 5.99
CA GLU A 39 -6.52 4.26 6.03
C GLU A 39 -5.94 3.55 4.81
N PHE A 40 -4.99 2.63 5.05
CA PHE A 40 -4.43 1.76 4.01
C PHE A 40 -4.37 0.31 4.47
N GLN A 41 -4.31 -0.60 3.51
CA GLN A 41 -4.09 -2.03 3.71
C GLN A 41 -2.86 -2.47 2.92
N VAL A 42 -2.04 -3.31 3.52
CA VAL A 42 -0.88 -3.91 2.85
C VAL A 42 -1.23 -5.34 2.45
N ILE A 43 -1.13 -5.64 1.16
CA ILE A 43 -1.38 -6.98 0.61
C ILE A 43 -0.12 -7.52 -0.04
N ASP A 44 0.20 -8.80 0.15
CA ASP A 44 1.31 -9.43 -0.56
C ASP A 44 0.96 -9.61 -2.04
N ALA A 45 1.76 -9.05 -2.93
CA ALA A 45 1.54 -9.08 -4.37
C ALA A 45 1.71 -10.47 -4.99
N LYS A 46 2.27 -11.42 -4.23
CA LYS A 46 2.56 -12.79 -4.67
C LYS A 46 1.36 -13.73 -4.60
N SER A 47 0.27 -13.37 -3.93
CA SER A 47 -0.94 -14.19 -3.91
C SER A 47 -1.83 -13.88 -5.12
N GLY A 48 -1.39 -14.38 -6.27
CA GLY A 48 -2.27 -14.73 -7.40
C GLY A 48 -2.73 -16.20 -7.34
N GLN A 49 -2.58 -16.84 -6.18
CA GLN A 49 -3.12 -18.16 -5.86
C GLN A 49 -3.98 -17.99 -4.60
N ASP A 50 -5.27 -17.82 -4.81
CA ASP A 50 -6.31 -18.44 -4.00
C ASP A 50 -6.89 -19.57 -4.85
#